data_AF-A0A659RYG9-F1
#
_entry.id   AF-A0A659RYG9-F1
#
_cell.length_a   1.000
_cell.length_b   1.000
_cell.length_c   1.000
_cell.angle_alpha   90.00
_cell.angle_beta   90.00
_cell.angle_gamma   90.00
#
_symmetry.space_group_name_H-M   'P 1'
#
loop_
_entity.id
_entity.type
_entity.pdbx_description
1 polymer ?
#
loop_
_entity_poly.entity_id
_entity_poly.type
_entity_poly.pdbx_seq_one_letter_code
_entity_poly.pdbx_strand_id
1 'polypeptide(L)'
;MTSFLHAYFTRLHCQPLGVPTVEALRTLHLAHNCAIPFENLDVLLPREIQLDETALEEKLLYARRGGYCFELNGLFERALRDIGFNVRSLLGRVILSHPASLPPRTHRLLLVDVENEQWIADVGFGGQTLTAPLRLQAEIAQQTPHGEYRLMQEGSTWILQFRHHEHWQSMYCFDLAVQQQSDHVMGNFWSAHWPQSHFRHHLLMCRHLPDGGKLTLTNFHFTRYHQGHAVE
;
A
#
# COMPACT_ATOMS: atom_id res chain seq x y z
N MET A 1 -24.90 1.68 -4.39
CA MET A 1 -23.51 1.46 -4.81
C MET A 1 -23.16 2.51 -5.85
N THR A 2 -22.10 3.29 -5.64
CA THR A 2 -21.68 4.36 -6.56
C THR A 2 -21.14 3.78 -7.87
N SER A 3 -21.08 4.58 -8.94
CA SER A 3 -20.48 4.13 -10.22
C SER A 3 -19.01 3.72 -10.04
N PHE A 4 -18.28 4.48 -9.23
CA PHE A 4 -16.90 4.18 -8.86
C PHE A 4 -16.79 2.80 -8.17
N LEU A 5 -17.61 2.54 -7.14
CA LEU A 5 -17.56 1.23 -6.45
C LEU A 5 -17.88 0.06 -7.38
N HIS A 6 -18.81 0.24 -8.32
CA HIS A 6 -19.09 -0.80 -9.31
C HIS A 6 -17.85 -1.14 -10.15
N ALA A 7 -17.16 -0.13 -10.68
CA ALA A 7 -15.92 -0.33 -11.43
C ALA A 7 -14.81 -0.93 -10.56
N TYR A 8 -14.71 -0.49 -9.30
CA TYR A 8 -13.72 -0.97 -8.34
C TYR A 8 -13.91 -2.46 -8.03
N PHE A 9 -15.11 -2.88 -7.61
CA PHE A 9 -15.40 -4.30 -7.35
C PHE A 9 -15.20 -5.17 -8.60
N THR A 10 -15.56 -4.65 -9.78
CA THR A 10 -15.31 -5.30 -11.07
C THR A 10 -13.81 -5.50 -11.32
N ARG A 11 -12.99 -4.47 -11.08
CA ARG A 11 -11.53 -4.54 -11.21
C ARG A 11 -10.89 -5.53 -10.25
N LEU A 12 -11.46 -5.66 -9.05
CA LEU A 12 -11.01 -6.58 -8.00
C LEU A 12 -11.46 -8.03 -8.19
N HIS A 13 -12.40 -8.30 -9.11
CA HIS A 13 -13.09 -9.59 -9.20
C HIS A 13 -13.72 -10.02 -7.85
N CYS A 14 -14.26 -9.04 -7.13
CA CYS A 14 -14.82 -9.21 -5.79
C CYS A 14 -16.33 -8.90 -5.80
N GLN A 15 -17.10 -9.60 -4.96
CA GLN A 15 -18.52 -9.29 -4.78
C GLN A 15 -18.68 -7.95 -4.05
N PRO A 16 -19.73 -7.17 -4.34
CA PRO A 16 -19.99 -5.93 -3.63
C PRO A 16 -20.11 -6.12 -2.12
N LEU A 17 -19.40 -5.27 -1.37
CA LEU A 17 -19.46 -5.17 0.09
C LEU A 17 -20.01 -3.79 0.46
N GLY A 18 -21.04 -3.75 1.31
CA GLY A 18 -21.76 -2.51 1.66
C GLY A 18 -21.78 -2.19 3.16
N VAL A 19 -21.13 -2.99 4.00
CA VAL A 19 -21.08 -2.78 5.46
C VAL A 19 -19.62 -2.65 5.89
N PRO A 20 -19.25 -1.55 6.59
CA PRO A 20 -17.86 -1.30 6.97
C PRO A 20 -17.47 -2.11 8.23
N THR A 21 -17.09 -3.38 8.01
CA THR A 21 -16.61 -4.29 9.07
C THR A 21 -15.12 -4.60 8.90
N VAL A 22 -14.49 -5.14 9.94
CA VAL A 22 -13.10 -5.62 9.86
C VAL A 22 -12.96 -6.70 8.77
N GLU A 23 -13.95 -7.57 8.63
CA GLU A 23 -13.95 -8.64 7.62
C GLU A 23 -14.03 -8.09 6.19
N ALA A 24 -14.87 -7.06 5.97
CA ALA A 24 -14.91 -6.37 4.69
C ALA A 24 -13.56 -5.70 4.39
N LEU A 25 -12.93 -5.05 5.38
CA LEU A 25 -11.61 -4.45 5.23
C LEU A 25 -10.55 -5.50 4.87
N ARG A 26 -10.52 -6.65 5.56
CA ARG A 26 -9.60 -7.76 5.25
C ARG A 26 -9.78 -8.29 3.83
N THR A 27 -11.02 -8.54 3.43
CA THR A 27 -11.36 -9.05 2.09
C THR A 27 -10.92 -8.08 1.00
N LEU A 28 -11.27 -6.80 1.14
CA LEU A 28 -10.90 -5.75 0.19
C LEU A 28 -9.39 -5.54 0.10
N HIS A 29 -8.70 -5.59 1.24
CA HIS A 29 -7.26 -5.39 1.30
C HIS A 29 -6.50 -6.48 0.53
N LEU A 30 -6.92 -7.74 0.67
CA LEU A 30 -6.34 -8.84 -0.10
C LEU A 30 -6.73 -8.76 -1.58
N ALA A 31 -8.01 -8.51 -1.88
CA ALA A 31 -8.50 -8.41 -3.25
C ALA A 31 -7.80 -7.29 -4.05
N HIS A 32 -7.56 -6.13 -3.43
CA HIS A 32 -6.80 -5.03 -4.03
C HIS A 32 -5.39 -5.47 -4.41
N ASN A 33 -4.64 -6.03 -3.45
CA ASN A 33 -3.27 -6.51 -3.65
C ASN A 33 -3.15 -7.58 -4.75
N CYS A 34 -4.18 -8.41 -4.92
CA CYS A 34 -4.22 -9.45 -5.95
C CYS A 34 -4.65 -8.94 -7.33
N ALA A 35 -5.32 -7.79 -7.42
CA ALA A 35 -5.89 -7.30 -8.66
C ALA A 35 -5.10 -6.14 -9.28
N ILE A 36 -4.72 -5.16 -8.47
CA ILE A 36 -4.10 -3.91 -8.91
C ILE A 36 -2.61 -3.99 -8.54
N PRO A 37 -1.71 -4.12 -9.53
CA PRO A 37 -0.30 -4.31 -9.24
C PRO A 37 0.33 -3.02 -8.71
N PHE A 38 1.38 -3.18 -7.91
CA PHE A 38 2.37 -2.14 -7.75
C PHE A 38 3.18 -2.02 -9.05
N GLU A 39 3.34 -0.80 -9.56
CA GLU A 39 4.26 -0.49 -10.67
C GLU A 39 4.73 0.97 -10.64
N ASN A 40 5.91 1.25 -11.20
CA ASN A 40 6.47 2.59 -11.34
C ASN A 40 6.73 2.99 -12.81
N LEU A 41 6.01 2.41 -13.77
CA LEU A 41 6.35 2.56 -15.19
C LEU A 41 6.22 4.02 -15.67
N ASP A 42 5.25 4.77 -15.14
CA ASP A 42 5.09 6.20 -15.51
C ASP A 42 6.28 7.06 -15.08
N VAL A 43 6.93 6.72 -13.96
CA VAL A 43 8.15 7.41 -13.51
C VAL A 43 9.28 7.23 -14.53
N LEU A 44 9.40 6.02 -15.11
CA LEU A 44 10.44 5.68 -16.07
C LEU A 44 10.12 6.17 -17.50
N LEU A 45 8.84 6.28 -17.84
CA LEU A 45 8.34 6.70 -19.16
C LEU A 45 8.00 8.22 -19.21
N PRO A 46 8.86 9.06 -18.64
CA PRO A 46 8.60 10.42 -18.13
C PRO A 46 7.14 10.91 -18.26
N ARG A 47 6.21 10.26 -17.55
CA ARG A 47 4.78 10.62 -17.51
C ARG A 47 4.43 11.14 -16.13
N GLU A 48 3.78 12.30 -16.07
CA GLU A 48 3.31 12.85 -14.81
C GLU A 48 2.23 11.98 -14.17
N ILE A 49 2.34 11.82 -12.85
CA ILE A 49 1.39 11.06 -12.04
C ILE A 49 0.38 12.03 -11.43
N GLN A 50 -0.88 11.87 -11.83
CA GLN A 50 -2.01 12.63 -11.29
C GLN A 50 -2.64 11.85 -10.12
N LEU A 51 -2.98 12.56 -9.04
CA LEU A 51 -3.51 11.95 -7.81
C LEU A 51 -4.96 12.32 -7.50
N ASP A 52 -5.64 13.05 -8.38
CA ASP A 52 -7.07 13.30 -8.25
C ASP A 52 -7.88 12.02 -8.51
N GLU A 53 -9.08 11.96 -7.93
CA GLU A 53 -9.89 10.75 -7.91
C GLU A 53 -10.25 10.24 -9.32
N THR A 54 -10.44 11.13 -10.30
CA THR A 54 -10.77 10.79 -11.68
C THR A 54 -9.57 10.15 -12.37
N ALA A 55 -8.39 10.75 -12.28
CA ALA A 55 -7.19 10.20 -12.90
C ALA A 55 -6.81 8.83 -12.31
N LEU A 56 -6.97 8.65 -11.00
CA LEU A 56 -6.75 7.35 -10.35
C LEU A 56 -7.73 6.29 -10.85
N GLU A 57 -9.01 6.64 -11.01
CA GLU A 57 -10.04 5.76 -11.55
C GLU A 57 -9.74 5.35 -13.00
N GLU A 58 -9.42 6.31 -13.86
CA GLU A 58 -9.07 6.07 -15.27
C GLU A 58 -7.85 5.17 -15.40
N LYS A 59 -6.79 5.43 -14.64
CA LYS A 59 -5.53 4.67 -14.72
C LYS A 59 -5.68 3.27 -14.13
N LEU A 60 -6.13 3.16 -12.89
CA LEU A 60 -6.04 1.91 -12.12
C LEU A 60 -7.22 0.96 -12.40
N LEU A 61 -8.41 1.51 -12.68
CA LEU A 61 -9.61 0.71 -12.97
C LEU A 61 -9.78 0.49 -14.46
N TYR A 62 -9.97 1.56 -15.24
CA TYR A 62 -10.36 1.45 -16.65
C TYR A 62 -9.20 1.02 -17.55
N ALA A 63 -8.02 1.62 -17.41
CA ALA A 63 -6.82 1.22 -18.15
C ALA A 63 -6.16 -0.05 -17.58
N ARG A 64 -6.68 -0.59 -16.46
CA ARG A 64 -6.20 -1.81 -15.77
C ARG A 64 -4.71 -1.76 -15.42
N ARG A 65 -4.17 -0.57 -15.19
CA ARG A 65 -2.76 -0.38 -14.79
C ARG A 65 -2.58 -0.55 -13.29
N GLY A 66 -1.32 -0.43 -12.86
CA GLY A 66 -0.97 -0.26 -11.47
C GLY A 66 -0.50 1.15 -11.18
N GLY A 67 0.06 1.33 -9.98
CA GLY A 67 0.74 2.54 -9.55
C GLY A 67 1.58 2.24 -8.32
N TYR A 68 2.10 3.27 -7.66
CA TYR A 68 2.78 3.13 -6.38
C TYR A 68 1.97 3.72 -5.22
N CYS A 69 2.58 3.88 -4.03
CA CYS A 69 1.89 4.15 -2.77
C CYS A 69 0.82 5.26 -2.82
N PHE A 70 1.09 6.40 -3.48
CA PHE A 70 0.15 7.52 -3.53
C PHE A 70 -1.12 7.20 -4.31
N GLU A 71 -0.98 6.42 -5.38
CA GLU A 71 -2.06 6.06 -6.31
C GLU A 71 -2.88 4.90 -5.74
N LEU A 72 -2.20 3.84 -5.28
CA LEU A 72 -2.84 2.63 -4.77
C LEU A 72 -3.62 2.92 -3.48
N ASN A 73 -2.99 3.56 -2.49
CA ASN A 73 -3.69 3.93 -1.26
C ASN A 73 -4.69 5.08 -1.49
N GLY A 74 -4.51 5.93 -2.51
CA GLY A 74 -5.50 6.95 -2.88
C GLY A 74 -6.79 6.35 -3.42
N LEU A 75 -6.68 5.40 -4.34
CA LEU A 75 -7.82 4.64 -4.84
C LEU A 75 -8.49 3.83 -3.73
N PHE A 76 -7.68 3.17 -2.88
CA PHE A 76 -8.22 2.36 -1.80
C PHE A 76 -8.93 3.20 -0.74
N GLU A 77 -8.41 4.38 -0.40
CA GLU A 77 -9.07 5.33 0.49
C GLU A 77 -10.47 5.71 -0.03
N ARG A 78 -10.58 6.05 -1.32
CA ARG A 78 -11.88 6.38 -1.94
C ARG A 78 -12.86 5.22 -1.84
N ALA A 79 -12.40 3.99 -2.11
CA ALA A 79 -13.24 2.79 -2.00
C ALA A 79 -13.73 2.55 -0.57
N LEU A 80 -12.84 2.64 0.41
CA LEU A 80 -13.22 2.48 1.82
C LEU A 80 -14.21 3.57 2.26
N ARG A 81 -13.97 4.83 1.85
CA ARG A 81 -14.87 5.96 2.14
C ARG A 81 -16.26 5.76 1.52
N ASP A 82 -16.35 5.38 0.25
CA ASP A 82 -17.61 5.15 -0.45
C ASP A 82 -18.40 3.95 0.13
N ILE A 83 -17.72 2.96 0.73
CA ILE A 83 -18.34 1.85 1.46
C ILE A 83 -18.85 2.28 2.85
N GLY A 84 -18.34 3.40 3.38
CA GLY A 84 -18.75 3.98 4.65
C GLY A 84 -17.76 3.78 5.80
N PHE A 85 -16.52 3.37 5.52
CA PHE A 85 -15.47 3.37 6.53
C PHE A 85 -15.05 4.80 6.89
N ASN A 86 -14.70 5.01 8.17
CA ASN A 86 -13.96 6.20 8.57
C ASN A 86 -12.47 5.98 8.25
N VAL A 87 -11.98 6.66 7.21
CA VAL A 87 -10.63 6.46 6.69
C VAL A 87 -9.96 7.79 6.37
N ARG A 88 -8.65 7.87 6.63
CA ARG A 88 -7.79 8.97 6.19
C ARG A 88 -6.39 8.50 5.89
N SER A 89 -5.68 9.23 5.04
CA SER A 89 -4.27 8.98 4.78
C SER A 89 -3.35 9.44 5.90
N LEU A 90 -2.23 8.73 6.02
CA LEU A 90 -1.04 9.09 6.76
C LEU A 90 0.15 9.10 5.80
N LEU A 91 1.21 9.82 6.18
CA LEU A 91 2.50 9.76 5.50
C LEU A 91 3.60 9.26 6.42
N GLY A 92 4.32 8.25 5.94
CA GLY A 92 5.47 7.63 6.59
C GLY A 92 6.79 7.86 5.87
N ARG A 93 7.88 7.52 6.56
CA ARG A 93 9.27 7.61 6.10
C ARG A 93 9.82 6.20 5.93
N VAL A 94 10.29 5.86 4.74
CA VAL A 94 10.77 4.51 4.42
C VAL A 94 12.19 4.30 4.97
N ILE A 95 12.35 3.41 5.94
CA ILE A 95 13.62 3.17 6.65
C ILE A 95 14.18 1.76 6.40
N LEU A 96 13.65 1.04 5.41
CA LEU A 96 14.04 -0.33 5.05
C LEU A 96 15.55 -0.50 4.79
N SER A 97 16.19 0.52 4.22
CA SER A 97 17.63 0.56 3.94
C SER A 97 18.50 0.92 5.14
N HIS A 98 17.91 1.10 6.33
CA HIS A 98 18.59 1.59 7.53
C HIS A 98 19.39 2.88 7.27
N PRO A 99 18.74 3.96 6.77
CA PRO A 99 19.44 5.19 6.43
C PRO A 99 20.03 5.86 7.67
N ALA A 100 21.18 6.53 7.52
CA ALA A 100 21.86 7.24 8.60
C ALA A 100 21.04 8.40 9.20
N SER A 101 20.11 8.94 8.43
CA SER A 101 19.17 9.99 8.85
C SER A 101 17.77 9.69 8.35
N LEU A 102 16.75 10.16 9.06
CA LEU A 102 15.35 9.95 8.66
C LEU A 102 15.08 10.53 7.27
N PRO A 103 14.55 9.73 6.34
CA PRO A 103 14.17 10.19 5.00
C PRO A 103 12.89 11.04 5.05
N PRO A 104 12.53 11.73 3.96
CA PRO A 104 11.28 12.47 3.87
C PRO A 104 10.05 11.55 3.93
N ARG A 105 8.88 12.18 4.02
CA ARG A 105 7.57 11.52 4.02
C ARG A 105 7.19 11.09 2.61
N THR A 106 7.65 9.90 2.19
CA THR A 106 7.53 9.40 0.81
C THR A 106 6.60 8.22 0.64
N HIS A 107 5.99 7.74 1.72
CA HIS A 107 5.08 6.60 1.70
C HIS A 107 3.70 6.98 2.21
N ARG A 108 2.67 6.73 1.42
CA ARG A 108 1.27 6.89 1.84
C ARG A 108 0.75 5.57 2.37
N LEU A 109 0.06 5.60 3.51
CA LEU A 109 -0.72 4.50 4.07
C LEU A 109 -2.04 5.04 4.62
N LEU A 110 -2.95 4.17 5.05
CA LEU A 110 -4.27 4.56 5.56
C LEU A 110 -4.42 4.22 7.04
N LEU A 111 -5.12 5.10 7.76
CA LEU A 111 -5.69 4.84 9.08
C LEU A 111 -7.20 4.65 8.92
N VAL A 112 -7.72 3.55 9.45
CA VAL A 112 -9.13 3.18 9.39
C VAL A 112 -9.65 2.97 10.81
N ASP A 113 -10.71 3.68 11.17
CA ASP A 113 -11.45 3.42 12.41
C ASP A 113 -12.64 2.51 12.07
N VAL A 114 -12.65 1.30 12.63
CA VAL A 114 -13.71 0.31 12.40
C VAL A 114 -13.93 -0.50 13.68
N GLU A 115 -15.21 -0.71 14.03
CA GLU A 115 -15.61 -1.48 15.21
C GLU A 115 -14.98 -0.95 16.53
N ASN A 116 -14.79 0.37 16.64
CA ASN A 116 -14.16 1.08 17.77
C ASN A 116 -12.66 0.80 17.96
N GLU A 117 -12.01 0.21 16.97
CA GLU A 117 -10.57 -0.02 16.95
C GLU A 117 -9.92 0.77 15.81
N GLN A 118 -8.65 1.14 15.99
CA GLN A 118 -7.85 1.77 14.96
C GLN A 118 -7.01 0.73 14.23
N TRP A 119 -7.02 0.80 12.91
CA TRP A 119 -6.29 -0.11 12.03
C TRP A 119 -5.47 0.67 11.02
N ILE A 120 -4.31 0.14 10.66
CA ILE A 120 -3.61 0.57 9.46
C ILE A 120 -3.95 -0.36 8.31
N ALA A 121 -4.13 0.23 7.13
CA ALA A 121 -4.24 -0.48 5.87
C ALA A 121 -3.25 0.15 4.87
N ASP A 122 -2.56 -0.69 4.11
CA ASP A 122 -1.56 -0.24 3.15
C ASP A 122 -1.44 -1.23 2.01
N VAL A 123 -1.94 -0.86 0.84
CA VAL A 123 -1.88 -1.65 -0.40
C VAL A 123 -0.78 -1.16 -1.35
N GLY A 124 0.13 -0.30 -0.88
CA GLY A 124 0.97 0.54 -1.73
C GLY A 124 2.48 0.49 -1.51
N PHE A 125 3.00 -0.35 -0.62
CA PHE A 125 4.44 -0.37 -0.28
C PHE A 125 5.33 -1.08 -1.32
N GLY A 126 4.76 -1.93 -2.19
CA GLY A 126 5.47 -2.78 -3.14
C GLY A 126 5.66 -4.23 -2.66
N GLY A 127 6.88 -4.75 -2.73
CA GLY A 127 7.18 -6.17 -2.53
C GLY A 127 6.79 -6.76 -1.16
N GLN A 128 6.78 -5.95 -0.11
CA GLN A 128 6.44 -6.34 1.27
C GLN A 128 5.17 -5.61 1.76
N THR A 129 4.26 -5.27 0.85
CA THR A 129 2.99 -4.63 1.21
C THR A 129 2.16 -5.50 2.15
N LEU A 130 1.42 -4.86 3.06
CA LEU A 130 0.45 -5.56 3.89
C LEU A 130 -0.62 -6.20 3.01
N THR A 131 -1.04 -7.42 3.35
CA THR A 131 -2.17 -8.09 2.66
C THR A 131 -3.37 -8.31 3.56
N ALA A 132 -3.36 -7.68 4.73
CA ALA A 132 -4.46 -7.55 5.66
C ALA A 132 -4.23 -6.28 6.51
N PRO A 133 -5.30 -5.61 6.97
CA PRO A 133 -5.17 -4.52 7.93
C PRO A 133 -4.54 -5.01 9.24
N LEU A 134 -3.75 -4.16 9.88
CA LEU A 134 -3.18 -4.41 11.21
C LEU A 134 -3.81 -3.50 12.23
N ARG A 135 -4.10 -4.04 13.42
CA ARG A 135 -4.49 -3.22 14.57
C ARG A 135 -3.35 -2.30 14.93
N LEU A 136 -3.66 -1.03 15.21
CA LEU A 136 -2.69 -0.05 15.67
C LEU A 136 -2.34 -0.30 17.15
N GLN A 137 -1.59 -1.37 17.38
CA GLN A 137 -1.17 -1.83 18.71
C GLN A 137 0.27 -2.33 18.66
N ALA A 138 1.07 -1.85 19.60
CA ALA A 138 2.51 -2.11 19.62
C ALA A 138 2.83 -3.51 20.17
N GLU A 139 4.03 -4.00 19.83
CA GLU A 139 4.64 -5.26 20.25
C GLU A 139 3.90 -6.56 19.87
N ILE A 140 2.66 -6.48 19.40
CA ILE A 140 1.89 -7.64 18.96
C ILE A 140 2.33 -8.02 17.55
N ALA A 141 2.83 -9.25 17.43
CA ALA A 141 2.97 -9.91 16.15
C ALA A 141 1.59 -10.27 15.58
N GLN A 142 1.33 -9.79 14.37
CA GLN A 142 0.05 -9.89 13.68
C GLN A 142 0.24 -10.63 12.36
N GLN A 143 -0.52 -11.72 12.19
CA GLN A 143 -0.45 -12.55 11.01
C GLN A 143 -1.24 -11.91 9.85
N THR A 144 -0.62 -11.89 8.68
CA THR A 144 -1.27 -11.58 7.40
C THR A 144 -1.17 -12.79 6.47
N PRO A 145 -1.94 -12.83 5.37
CA PRO A 145 -1.82 -13.91 4.38
C PRO A 145 -0.40 -14.12 3.79
N HIS A 146 0.48 -13.12 3.82
CA HIS A 146 1.81 -13.18 3.18
C HIS A 146 2.98 -13.00 4.14
N GLY A 147 2.73 -12.93 5.45
CA GLY A 147 3.79 -12.76 6.43
C GLY A 147 3.30 -12.25 7.78
N GLU A 148 4.24 -12.20 8.72
CA GLU A 148 4.03 -11.72 10.08
C GLU A 148 4.60 -10.31 10.21
N TYR A 149 3.81 -9.40 10.77
CA TYR A 149 4.15 -8.00 10.94
C TYR A 149 3.95 -7.59 12.38
N ARG A 150 4.63 -6.55 12.82
CA ARG A 150 4.34 -5.92 14.11
C ARG A 150 4.51 -4.41 14.02
N LEU A 151 3.83 -3.73 14.91
CA LEU A 151 4.06 -2.31 15.15
C LEU A 151 4.90 -2.16 16.42
N MET A 152 5.79 -1.17 16.41
CA MET A 152 6.46 -0.68 17.60
C MET A 152 6.05 0.78 17.81
N GLN A 153 5.99 1.22 19.06
CA GLN A 153 5.69 2.61 19.38
C GLN A 153 6.87 3.27 20.11
N GLU A 154 7.41 4.31 19.48
CA GLU A 154 8.50 5.13 20.01
C GLU A 154 8.00 6.58 20.19
N GLY A 155 7.56 6.91 21.41
CA GLY A 155 6.90 8.18 21.68
C GLY A 155 5.62 8.34 20.85
N SER A 156 5.59 9.36 19.98
CA SER A 156 4.47 9.61 19.06
C SER A 156 4.61 8.91 17.70
N THR A 157 5.72 8.22 17.46
CA THR A 157 6.02 7.58 16.18
C THR A 157 5.77 6.08 16.24
N TRP A 158 5.07 5.58 15.25
CA TRP A 158 4.86 4.16 15.01
C TRP A 158 5.88 3.65 14.00
N ILE A 159 6.35 2.43 14.18
CA ILE A 159 7.27 1.76 13.25
C ILE A 159 6.65 0.44 12.84
N LEU A 160 6.36 0.28 11.55
CA LEU A 160 5.98 -1.03 11.01
C LEU A 160 7.24 -1.86 10.77
N GLN A 161 7.22 -3.09 11.26
CA GLN A 161 8.26 -4.09 11.03
C GLN A 161 7.64 -5.37 10.48
N PHE A 162 8.43 -6.12 9.71
CA PHE A 162 8.06 -7.44 9.23
C PHE A 162 9.07 -8.49 9.70
N ARG A 163 8.59 -9.73 9.86
CA ARG A 163 9.42 -10.89 10.21
C ARG A 163 10.16 -11.36 8.96
N HIS A 164 11.49 -11.38 9.02
CA HIS A 164 12.37 -11.84 7.95
C HIS A 164 13.51 -12.64 8.57
N HIS A 165 13.77 -13.88 8.12
CA HIS A 165 14.83 -14.76 8.65
C HIS A 165 15.03 -14.68 10.19
N GLU A 166 13.96 -14.94 10.95
CA GLU A 166 13.93 -14.90 12.42
C GLU A 166 14.18 -13.55 13.11
N HIS A 167 14.30 -12.46 12.36
CA HIS A 167 14.42 -11.11 12.92
C HIS A 167 13.32 -10.17 12.41
N TRP A 168 13.14 -9.07 13.12
CA TRP A 168 12.23 -8.01 12.71
C TRP A 168 13.00 -6.94 11.97
N GLN A 169 12.58 -6.64 10.74
CA GLN A 169 13.15 -5.58 9.93
C GLN A 169 12.17 -4.42 9.83
N SER A 170 12.65 -3.21 10.12
CA SER A 170 11.85 -1.98 10.00
C SER A 170 11.58 -1.64 8.54
N MET A 171 10.33 -1.29 8.22
CA MET A 171 9.91 -0.92 6.87
C MET A 171 9.79 0.59 6.73
N TYR A 172 8.90 1.18 7.52
CA TYR A 172 8.65 2.61 7.56
C TYR A 172 8.17 3.03 8.95
N CYS A 173 8.41 4.30 9.28
CA CYS A 173 7.86 4.93 10.48
C CYS A 173 6.86 6.03 10.10
N PHE A 174 5.88 6.29 10.96
CA PHE A 174 4.82 7.26 10.71
C PHE A 174 4.27 7.82 12.02
N ASP A 175 3.62 8.98 11.94
CA ASP A 175 2.79 9.52 13.01
C ASP A 175 1.33 9.59 12.54
N LEU A 176 0.43 9.98 13.45
CA LEU A 176 -1.00 10.04 13.15
C LEU A 176 -1.43 11.42 12.62
N ALA A 177 -0.49 12.26 12.18
CA ALA A 177 -0.81 13.61 11.71
C ALA A 177 -1.72 13.58 10.49
N VAL A 178 -2.63 14.55 10.42
CA VAL A 178 -3.50 14.74 9.25
C VAL A 178 -2.65 15.14 8.05
N GLN A 179 -2.93 14.53 6.90
CA GLN A 179 -2.28 14.84 5.63
C GLN A 179 -3.30 15.51 4.71
N GLN A 180 -2.82 16.41 3.86
CA GLN A 180 -3.57 17.07 2.81
C GLN A 180 -3.20 16.49 1.45
N GLN A 181 -4.05 16.72 0.45
CA GLN A 181 -3.76 16.25 -0.91
C GLN A 181 -2.45 16.83 -1.46
N SER A 182 -2.09 18.07 -1.10
CA SER A 182 -0.82 18.68 -1.45
C SER A 182 0.40 17.95 -0.85
N ASP A 183 0.25 17.35 0.35
CA ASP A 183 1.32 16.58 0.98
C ASP A 183 1.61 15.30 0.18
N HIS A 184 0.55 14.65 -0.33
CA HIS A 184 0.68 13.51 -1.23
C HIS A 184 1.34 13.92 -2.56
N VAL A 185 0.93 15.06 -3.14
CA VAL A 185 1.53 15.58 -4.39
C VAL A 185 3.01 15.90 -4.20
N MET A 186 3.39 16.48 -3.06
CA MET A 186 4.80 16.74 -2.72
C MET A 186 5.58 15.44 -2.54
N GLY A 187 5.02 14.45 -1.84
CA GLY A 187 5.63 13.12 -1.70
C GLY A 187 5.80 12.41 -3.05
N ASN A 188 4.79 12.49 -3.92
CA ASN A 188 4.81 11.97 -5.29
C ASN A 188 5.89 12.66 -6.12
N PHE A 189 5.96 14.00 -6.05
CA PHE A 189 6.98 14.77 -6.75
C PHE A 189 8.38 14.37 -6.30
N TRP A 190 8.62 14.24 -4.99
CA TRP A 190 9.89 13.74 -4.48
C TRP A 190 10.22 12.34 -5.03
N SER A 191 9.29 11.40 -4.90
CA SER A 191 9.48 10.01 -5.31
C SER A 191 9.66 9.85 -6.82
N ALA A 192 8.97 10.65 -7.64
CA ALA A 192 9.04 10.57 -9.09
C ALA A 192 10.20 11.38 -9.68
N HIS A 193 10.57 12.52 -9.07
CA HIS A 193 11.46 13.51 -9.69
C HIS A 193 12.81 13.71 -9.01
N TRP A 194 12.98 13.35 -7.73
CA TRP A 194 14.29 13.47 -7.08
C TRP A 194 15.32 12.58 -7.79
N PRO A 195 16.47 13.10 -8.26
CA PRO A 195 17.39 12.34 -9.11
C PRO A 195 17.90 11.03 -8.52
N GLN A 196 17.96 10.93 -7.19
CA GLN A 196 18.42 9.74 -6.47
C GLN A 196 17.28 8.82 -6.01
N SER A 197 16.04 9.10 -6.42
CA SER A 197 14.91 8.21 -6.13
C SER A 197 15.08 6.90 -6.87
N HIS A 198 15.06 5.78 -6.12
CA HIS A 198 15.19 4.44 -6.70
C HIS A 198 14.11 4.12 -7.75
N PHE A 199 12.93 4.76 -7.67
CA PHE A 199 11.86 4.64 -8.67
C PHE A 199 12.26 5.15 -10.07
N ARG A 200 13.35 5.91 -10.20
CA ARG A 200 13.86 6.40 -11.49
C ARG A 200 14.92 5.49 -12.11
N HIS A 201 15.43 4.53 -11.37
CA HIS A 201 16.61 3.74 -11.76
C HIS A 201 16.31 2.27 -12.01
N HIS A 202 15.12 1.80 -11.61
CA HIS A 202 14.71 0.41 -11.77
C HIS A 202 13.23 0.32 -12.12
N LEU A 203 12.88 -0.59 -13.03
CA LEU A 203 11.51 -1.04 -13.19
C LEU A 203 11.15 -1.95 -12.02
N LEU A 204 10.10 -1.60 -11.30
CA LEU A 204 9.60 -2.33 -10.15
C LEU A 204 8.14 -2.67 -10.42
N MET A 205 7.81 -3.96 -10.36
CA MET A 205 6.42 -4.40 -10.31
C MET A 205 6.23 -5.47 -9.23
N CYS A 206 5.07 -5.45 -8.59
CA CYS A 206 4.67 -6.49 -7.65
C CYS A 206 3.17 -6.75 -7.73
N ARG A 207 2.77 -8.01 -7.65
CA ARG A 207 1.37 -8.43 -7.56
C ARG A 207 1.24 -9.63 -6.63
N HIS A 208 0.30 -9.58 -5.70
CA HIS A 208 0.06 -10.70 -4.79
C HIS A 208 -0.86 -11.76 -5.42
N LEU A 209 -0.83 -12.96 -4.87
CA LEU A 209 -1.68 -14.08 -5.25
C LEU A 209 -2.50 -14.54 -4.03
N PRO A 210 -3.72 -15.09 -4.23
CA PRO A 210 -4.60 -15.43 -3.11
C PRO A 210 -4.07 -16.52 -2.16
N ASP A 211 -3.11 -17.33 -2.61
CA ASP A 211 -2.54 -18.49 -1.93
C ASP A 211 -1.31 -18.16 -1.06
N GLY A 212 -1.07 -16.87 -0.76
CA GLY A 212 0.13 -16.42 -0.06
C GLY A 212 1.36 -16.29 -0.98
N GLY A 213 1.18 -16.49 -2.28
CA GLY A 213 2.20 -16.23 -3.29
C GLY A 213 2.27 -14.77 -3.71
N LYS A 214 3.34 -14.40 -4.41
CA LYS A 214 3.45 -13.10 -5.08
C LYS A 214 4.35 -13.18 -6.29
N LEU A 215 4.17 -12.24 -7.20
CA LEU A 215 5.00 -12.03 -8.38
C LEU A 215 5.75 -10.73 -8.19
N THR A 216 7.06 -10.75 -8.40
CA THR A 216 7.88 -9.53 -8.41
C THR A 216 8.65 -9.43 -9.71
N LEU A 217 8.81 -8.23 -10.22
CA LEU A 217 9.68 -7.91 -11.34
C LEU A 217 10.59 -6.75 -10.93
N THR A 218 11.90 -6.98 -10.99
CA THR A 218 12.91 -5.92 -10.86
C THR A 218 13.73 -5.89 -12.13
N ASN A 219 13.54 -4.87 -12.97
CA ASN A 219 14.06 -4.82 -14.34
C ASN A 219 13.64 -6.07 -15.14
N PHE A 220 14.60 -6.95 -15.45
CA PHE A 220 14.37 -8.19 -16.19
C PHE A 220 14.28 -9.41 -15.26
N HIS A 221 14.45 -9.23 -13.95
CA HIS A 221 14.43 -10.30 -12.97
C HIS A 221 13.00 -10.53 -12.49
N PHE A 222 12.32 -11.50 -13.10
CA PHE A 222 11.05 -12.01 -12.62
C PHE A 222 11.31 -12.99 -11.47
N THR A 223 10.44 -12.96 -10.45
CA THR A 223 10.45 -13.97 -9.40
C THR A 223 9.02 -14.29 -8.98
N ARG A 224 8.71 -15.58 -8.91
CA ARG A 224 7.48 -16.10 -8.32
C ARG A 224 7.78 -16.60 -6.91
N TYR A 225 6.92 -16.24 -5.98
CA TYR A 225 6.94 -16.75 -4.62
C TYR A 225 5.68 -17.59 -4.36
N HIS A 226 5.83 -18.66 -3.59
CA HIS A 226 4.74 -19.46 -3.03
C HIS A 226 5.01 -19.65 -1.54
N GLN A 227 4.04 -19.31 -0.68
CA GLN A 227 4.17 -19.37 0.78
C GLN A 227 5.45 -18.69 1.31
N GLY A 228 5.81 -17.54 0.73
CA GLY A 228 7.01 -16.78 1.13
C GLY A 228 8.34 -17.29 0.58
N HIS A 229 8.36 -18.37 -0.22
CA HIS A 229 9.57 -18.93 -0.82
C HIS A 229 9.63 -18.69 -2.33
N ALA A 230 10.79 -18.29 -2.86
CA ALA A 230 11.00 -18.17 -4.30
C ALA A 230 10.95 -19.56 -4.96
N VAL A 231 10.18 -19.69 -6.04
CA VAL A 231 9.96 -20.95 -6.78
C VAL A 231 10.29 -20.86 -8.27
N GLU A 232 10.45 -19.65 -8.81
CA GLU A 232 10.81 -19.35 -10.21
C GLU A 232 11.48 -17.98 -10.27
#